data_AF-A0A2D6A619-F1
#
_entry.id   AF-A0A2D6A619-F1
#
_cell.length_a   1.000
_cell.length_b   1.000
_cell.length_c   1.000
_cell.angle_alpha   90.00
_cell.angle_beta   90.00
_cell.angle_gamma   90.00
#
_symmetry.space_group_name_H-M   'P 1'
#
loop_
_entity.id
_entity.type
_entity.pdbx_description
1 polymer ?
#
loop_
_entity_poly.entity_id
_entity_poly.type
_entity_poly.pdbx_seq_one_letter_code
_entity_poly.pdbx_strand_id
1 'polypeptide(L)'
;MHFSFGAATAALFLASSLMAQAGTDPNPPIKAAPGQATTNTSVTPLAATVVLPNAYATAMGNSNNIFGVAWANQRYQQNHNGAQVGNARPFFSHALRFRNASHTGPTQTLEIKLSNCDTTPATHSATFATNIGTNKQTTVFKGNYKYPDMTPNTSPTSFKIVIPYSTPWPWTNPTGKGLLFETLNTSAANGSYFVDAANGDTNVSRSWAVGVTTATGTVGLNFGLITAILDKPVPPFAGYNLFGTGCAGTGGSPIVILPASSRTAMGNSNNIFGTAYHNQRYHQLFTGSQVGPARGFSSHAFRPGTRSDAGPTRTLKILMSRSQTAVPSISTTFTTNIGTNVQTTVFSGTHTYPNMVPSTNPAEFKLVVPWTANYVWAPAAGDN
;
A
#
# COMPACT_ATOMS: atom_id res chain seq x y z
N MET A 1 54.51 38.07 -62.89
CA MET A 1 54.58 38.31 -61.43
C MET A 1 53.31 39.03 -61.01
N HIS A 2 52.39 38.31 -60.38
CA HIS A 2 51.33 38.86 -59.55
C HIS A 2 50.85 37.70 -58.66
N PHE A 3 51.15 37.79 -57.37
CA PHE A 3 50.73 36.84 -56.35
C PHE A 3 49.28 37.16 -55.95
N SER A 4 48.39 36.17 -56.07
CA SER A 4 47.02 36.22 -55.55
C SER A 4 47.01 35.57 -54.16
N PHE A 5 46.49 36.31 -53.18
CA PHE A 5 46.33 35.85 -51.80
C PHE A 5 45.12 34.91 -51.69
N GLY A 6 45.36 33.69 -51.21
CA GLY A 6 44.31 32.75 -50.82
C GLY A 6 43.58 33.24 -49.56
N ALA A 7 42.27 33.42 -49.67
CA ALA A 7 41.39 33.68 -48.54
C ALA A 7 41.22 32.41 -47.70
N ALA A 8 41.66 32.44 -46.45
CA ALA A 8 41.42 31.39 -45.47
C ALA A 8 39.93 31.39 -45.07
N THR A 9 39.23 30.29 -45.38
CA THR A 9 37.86 30.04 -44.94
C THR A 9 37.90 29.59 -43.47
N ALA A 10 37.46 30.46 -42.56
CA ALA A 10 37.24 30.11 -41.17
C ALA A 10 36.02 29.19 -41.06
N ALA A 11 36.23 27.93 -40.69
CA ALA A 11 35.17 27.00 -40.33
C ALA A 11 34.61 27.39 -38.95
N LEU A 12 33.43 28.02 -38.96
CA LEU A 12 32.64 28.30 -37.77
C LEU A 12 31.96 26.99 -37.32
N PHE A 13 32.50 26.35 -36.28
CA PHE A 13 31.82 25.26 -35.58
C PHE A 13 30.64 25.82 -34.78
N LEU A 14 29.44 25.74 -35.35
CA LEU A 14 28.18 25.85 -34.59
C LEU A 14 27.98 24.53 -33.83
N ALA A 15 28.44 24.50 -32.58
CA ALA A 15 28.00 23.50 -31.62
C ALA A 15 26.54 23.79 -31.28
N SER A 16 25.61 23.05 -31.89
CA SER A 16 24.21 23.01 -31.45
C SER A 16 24.14 22.35 -30.09
N SER A 17 24.15 23.15 -29.03
CA SER A 17 23.78 22.71 -27.69
C SER A 17 22.31 22.31 -27.69
N LEU A 18 22.05 21.02 -27.86
CA LEU A 18 20.76 20.42 -27.53
C LEU A 18 20.62 20.47 -26.00
N MET A 19 20.15 21.60 -25.47
CA MET A 19 19.68 21.66 -24.09
C MET A 19 18.43 20.77 -24.00
N ALA A 20 18.61 19.55 -23.49
CA ALA A 20 17.50 18.76 -22.98
C ALA A 20 16.88 19.54 -21.83
N GLN A 21 15.77 20.22 -22.11
CA GLN A 21 14.90 20.81 -21.11
C GLN A 21 14.39 19.68 -20.23
N ALA A 22 15.01 19.53 -19.05
CA ALA A 22 14.51 18.67 -18.00
C ALA A 22 13.08 19.10 -17.69
N GLY A 23 12.11 18.26 -18.06
CA GLY A 23 10.72 18.46 -17.70
C GLY A 23 10.63 18.58 -16.19
N THR A 24 10.27 19.77 -15.72
CA THR A 24 9.91 20.01 -14.34
C THR A 24 8.68 19.17 -14.04
N ASP A 25 8.86 18.09 -13.28
CA ASP A 25 7.75 17.32 -12.70
C ASP A 25 6.85 18.30 -11.92
N PRO A 26 5.58 18.49 -12.31
CA PRO A 26 4.67 19.41 -11.63
C PRO A 26 4.28 18.94 -10.21
N ASN A 27 4.76 17.76 -9.77
CA ASN A 27 4.58 17.28 -8.40
C ASN A 27 5.94 17.12 -7.70
N PRO A 28 6.49 18.17 -7.06
CA PRO A 28 7.65 18.00 -6.20
C PRO A 28 7.30 16.97 -5.11
N PRO A 29 8.18 15.98 -4.84
CA PRO A 29 7.93 15.00 -3.79
C PRO A 29 7.72 15.73 -2.46
N ILE A 30 6.59 15.44 -1.80
CA ILE A 30 6.26 15.96 -0.48
C ILE A 30 7.43 15.62 0.45
N LYS A 31 8.15 16.64 0.93
CA LYS A 31 9.17 16.47 1.97
C LYS A 31 8.49 15.88 3.19
N ALA A 32 8.94 14.71 3.64
CA ALA A 32 8.53 14.15 4.92
C ALA A 32 8.87 15.16 6.02
N ALA A 33 7.87 15.54 6.82
CA ALA A 33 8.07 16.45 7.94
C ALA A 33 9.04 15.80 8.95
N PRO A 34 10.02 16.55 9.49
CA PRO A 34 10.89 16.07 10.56
C PRO A 34 10.05 15.66 11.78
N GLY A 35 10.20 14.42 12.26
CA GLY A 35 9.62 13.98 13.54
C GLY A 35 8.59 12.84 13.52
N GLN A 36 8.33 12.19 12.38
CA GLN A 36 7.48 10.98 12.39
C GLN A 36 8.24 9.77 12.94
N ALA A 37 8.03 9.47 14.22
CA ALA A 37 8.41 8.20 14.83
C ALA A 37 7.48 7.10 14.31
N THR A 38 8.06 6.08 13.67
CA THR A 38 7.35 4.86 13.27
C THR A 38 7.27 3.93 14.48
N THR A 39 6.06 3.58 14.91
CA THR A 39 5.84 2.64 16.01
C THR A 39 6.08 1.21 15.52
N ASN A 40 6.93 0.47 16.25
CA ASN A 40 7.26 -0.93 15.99
C ASN A 40 6.00 -1.81 16.14
N THR A 41 5.35 -2.15 15.03
CA THR A 41 4.24 -3.09 15.01
C THR A 41 4.72 -4.38 14.38
N SER A 42 5.06 -5.35 15.24
CA SER A 42 5.32 -6.73 14.81
C SER A 42 3.98 -7.34 14.37
N VAL A 43 3.81 -7.58 13.08
CA VAL A 43 2.64 -8.27 12.53
C VAL A 43 2.93 -9.78 12.55
N THR A 44 2.09 -10.57 13.20
CA THR A 44 2.10 -12.04 12.99
C THR A 44 1.31 -12.31 11.70
N PRO A 45 1.91 -12.88 10.64
CA PRO A 45 1.30 -12.95 9.33
C PRO A 45 0.35 -14.14 9.27
N LEU A 46 -0.83 -13.98 9.89
CA LEU A 46 -2.04 -14.61 9.37
C LEU A 46 -2.52 -13.91 8.08
N ALA A 47 -1.82 -12.84 7.65
CA ALA A 47 -2.22 -11.92 6.59
C ALA A 47 -1.24 -11.85 5.39
N ALA A 48 -0.14 -12.62 5.38
CA ALA A 48 0.72 -12.69 4.19
C ALA A 48 0.01 -13.49 3.10
N THR A 49 -0.21 -12.86 1.95
CA THR A 49 -0.96 -13.46 0.84
C THR A 49 -0.07 -14.37 0.02
N VAL A 50 1.20 -13.98 -0.16
CA VAL A 50 2.21 -14.75 -0.90
C VAL A 50 3.57 -14.55 -0.26
N VAL A 51 4.33 -15.63 -0.11
CA VAL A 51 5.76 -15.60 0.26
C VAL A 51 6.58 -15.93 -0.98
N LEU A 52 7.59 -15.11 -1.28
CA LEU A 52 8.43 -15.21 -2.46
C LEU A 52 9.91 -15.38 -2.07
N PRO A 53 10.62 -16.37 -2.62
CA PRO A 53 10.10 -17.47 -3.44
C PRO A 53 9.11 -18.38 -2.69
N ASN A 54 8.18 -19.01 -3.41
CA ASN A 54 7.11 -19.84 -2.82
C ASN A 54 7.64 -20.99 -1.95
N ALA A 55 8.82 -21.52 -2.26
CA ALA A 55 9.47 -22.58 -1.50
C ALA A 55 9.76 -22.18 -0.04
N TYR A 56 9.84 -20.89 0.28
CA TYR A 56 10.15 -20.38 1.62
C TYR A 56 8.92 -19.99 2.44
N ALA A 57 7.71 -20.31 1.96
CA ALA A 57 6.48 -20.17 2.73
C ALA A 57 6.51 -21.02 4.02
N THR A 58 7.18 -22.17 3.97
CA THR A 58 7.25 -23.16 5.07
C THR A 58 8.68 -23.44 5.55
N ALA A 59 9.68 -22.73 5.02
CA ALA A 59 11.10 -22.92 5.38
C ALA A 59 11.83 -21.59 5.57
N MET A 60 12.80 -21.57 6.49
CA MET A 60 13.74 -20.46 6.64
C MET A 60 14.70 -20.40 5.44
N GLY A 61 15.23 -19.21 5.13
CA GLY A 61 16.26 -19.06 4.12
C GLY A 61 17.55 -19.76 4.52
N ASN A 62 18.35 -20.14 3.52
CA ASN A 62 19.68 -20.73 3.72
C ASN A 62 20.80 -19.67 3.69
N SER A 63 20.46 -18.39 3.58
CA SER A 63 21.42 -17.29 3.45
C SER A 63 20.94 -16.03 4.16
N ASN A 64 21.68 -14.92 4.05
CA ASN A 64 21.25 -13.60 4.49
C ASN A 64 21.49 -12.56 3.42
N ASN A 65 20.83 -11.42 3.58
CA ASN A 65 21.11 -10.24 2.80
C ASN A 65 20.95 -8.99 3.65
N ILE A 66 21.78 -7.99 3.36
CA ILE A 66 21.75 -6.65 3.95
C ILE A 66 21.47 -5.57 2.89
N PHE A 67 21.69 -5.92 1.62
CA PHE A 67 21.51 -5.03 0.48
C PHE A 67 20.02 -4.76 0.21
N GLY A 68 19.68 -3.51 -0.06
CA GLY A 68 18.31 -3.01 -0.16
C GLY A 68 17.63 -2.79 1.18
N VAL A 69 18.33 -3.01 2.30
CA VAL A 69 17.76 -2.94 3.65
C VAL A 69 18.50 -1.90 4.49
N ALA A 70 19.73 -2.20 4.89
CA ALA A 70 20.48 -1.40 5.87
C ALA A 70 21.88 -0.97 5.41
N TRP A 71 22.25 -1.25 4.16
CA TRP A 71 23.46 -0.70 3.55
C TRP A 71 23.16 0.69 2.95
N ALA A 72 23.86 1.72 3.43
CA ALA A 72 23.68 3.11 3.03
C ALA A 72 24.19 3.40 1.62
N ASN A 73 23.68 4.48 1.02
CA ASN A 73 24.00 4.93 -0.33
C ASN A 73 24.00 3.77 -1.35
N GLN A 74 22.88 3.05 -1.43
CA GLN A 74 22.79 1.82 -2.22
C GLN A 74 21.61 1.86 -3.19
N ARG A 75 21.84 1.36 -4.40
CA ARG A 75 20.79 0.92 -5.32
C ARG A 75 20.70 -0.60 -5.31
N TYR A 76 19.49 -1.12 -5.11
CA TYR A 76 19.22 -2.55 -5.07
C TYR A 76 18.02 -2.86 -5.96
N GLN A 77 18.10 -3.90 -6.78
CA GLN A 77 16.96 -4.46 -7.50
C GLN A 77 16.83 -5.95 -7.19
N GLN A 78 15.60 -6.43 -7.09
CA GLN A 78 15.30 -7.85 -6.94
C GLN A 78 14.12 -8.25 -7.80
N ASN A 79 14.31 -9.28 -8.60
CA ASN A 79 13.32 -9.85 -9.48
C ASN A 79 12.81 -11.18 -8.91
N HIS A 80 11.49 -11.31 -8.83
CA HIS A 80 10.82 -12.56 -8.53
C HIS A 80 10.06 -13.07 -9.75
N ASN A 81 10.07 -14.39 -9.95
CA ASN A 81 9.29 -15.04 -10.99
C ASN A 81 7.78 -14.71 -10.84
N GLY A 82 7.19 -14.08 -11.86
CA GLY A 82 5.78 -13.65 -11.83
C GLY A 82 4.79 -14.81 -11.63
N ALA A 83 5.13 -16.02 -12.09
CA ALA A 83 4.30 -17.20 -11.86
C ALA A 83 4.15 -17.54 -10.37
N GLN A 84 5.15 -17.23 -9.54
CA GLN A 84 5.08 -17.42 -8.09
C GLN A 84 4.25 -16.34 -7.40
N VAL A 85 4.25 -15.12 -7.94
CA VAL A 85 3.42 -14.01 -7.46
C VAL A 85 1.94 -14.35 -7.63
N GLY A 86 1.57 -15.00 -8.74
CA GLY A 86 0.20 -15.46 -8.99
C GLY A 86 -0.73 -14.37 -9.53
N ASN A 87 -2.04 -14.53 -9.32
CA ASN A 87 -3.09 -13.75 -9.99
C ASN A 87 -3.03 -12.23 -9.73
N ALA A 88 -3.60 -11.45 -10.65
CA ALA A 88 -3.71 -10.00 -10.53
C ALA A 88 -4.46 -9.56 -9.26
N ARG A 89 -3.92 -8.57 -8.52
CA ARG A 89 -4.50 -7.98 -7.29
C ARG A 89 -3.71 -6.75 -6.82
N PRO A 90 -4.29 -5.88 -5.98
CA PRO A 90 -3.53 -4.80 -5.35
C PRO A 90 -2.58 -5.33 -4.27
N PHE A 91 -1.38 -4.75 -4.19
CA PHE A 91 -0.45 -4.93 -3.08
C PHE A 91 -0.44 -3.70 -2.18
N PHE A 92 -0.43 -3.90 -0.88
CA PHE A 92 -0.50 -2.81 0.11
C PHE A 92 0.81 -2.65 0.90
N SER A 93 1.61 -3.70 0.94
CA SER A 93 2.92 -3.69 1.59
C SER A 93 3.72 -4.91 1.15
N HIS A 94 4.99 -4.88 1.53
CA HIS A 94 5.78 -6.09 1.61
C HIS A 94 6.36 -6.22 3.01
N ALA A 95 6.74 -7.44 3.36
CA ALA A 95 7.37 -7.74 4.61
C ALA A 95 8.61 -8.60 4.41
N LEU A 96 9.59 -8.41 5.30
CA LEU A 96 10.83 -9.18 5.36
C LEU A 96 10.88 -9.93 6.69
N ARG A 97 11.55 -11.08 6.63
CA ARG A 97 11.70 -11.99 7.76
C ARG A 97 13.04 -11.75 8.45
N PHE A 98 13.04 -11.74 9.78
CA PHE A 98 14.28 -11.74 10.56
C PHE A 98 15.02 -13.05 10.35
N ARG A 99 16.36 -12.98 10.40
CA ARG A 99 17.20 -14.17 10.51
C ARG A 99 17.30 -14.61 11.98
N ASN A 100 17.88 -15.77 12.22
CA ASN A 100 18.30 -16.24 13.54
C ASN A 100 19.52 -15.44 14.06
N ALA A 101 19.36 -14.14 14.28
CA ALA A 101 20.39 -13.22 14.77
C ALA A 101 19.76 -12.09 15.60
N SER A 102 20.59 -11.34 16.32
CA SER A 102 20.18 -10.17 17.09
C SER A 102 20.90 -8.93 16.58
N HIS A 103 20.15 -7.88 16.23
CA HIS A 103 20.69 -6.61 15.74
C HIS A 103 19.80 -5.45 16.17
N THR A 104 20.39 -4.31 16.54
CA THR A 104 19.62 -3.07 16.72
C THR A 104 19.13 -2.57 15.37
N GLY A 105 17.84 -2.28 15.28
CA GLY A 105 17.22 -1.82 14.03
C GLY A 105 17.70 -0.42 13.65
N PRO A 106 18.32 -0.21 12.48
CA PRO A 106 18.73 1.14 12.06
C PRO A 106 17.53 1.97 11.60
N THR A 107 17.67 3.28 11.56
CA THR A 107 16.81 4.14 10.74
C THR A 107 17.47 4.31 9.38
N GLN A 108 16.72 4.13 8.30
CA GLN A 108 17.21 4.29 6.93
C GLN A 108 16.27 5.17 6.11
N THR A 109 16.81 6.03 5.26
CA THR A 109 16.07 6.80 4.26
C THR A 109 15.95 5.98 2.98
N LEU A 110 14.74 5.50 2.69
CA LEU A 110 14.46 4.59 1.58
C LEU A 110 13.50 5.24 0.58
N GLU A 111 13.72 4.95 -0.70
CA GLU A 111 12.71 5.03 -1.75
C GLU A 111 12.55 3.63 -2.35
N ILE A 112 11.34 3.09 -2.33
CA ILE A 112 11.02 1.76 -2.86
C ILE A 112 10.08 1.92 -4.03
N LYS A 113 10.44 1.28 -5.13
CA LYS A 113 9.70 1.28 -6.38
C LYS A 113 9.33 -0.14 -6.78
N LEU A 114 8.16 -0.28 -7.38
CA LEU A 114 7.70 -1.52 -8.01
C LEU A 114 7.52 -1.34 -9.51
N SER A 115 7.83 -2.38 -10.26
CA SER A 115 7.42 -2.52 -11.65
C SER A 115 7.27 -3.99 -12.01
N ASN A 116 6.72 -4.26 -13.19
CA ASN A 116 6.96 -5.53 -13.85
C ASN A 116 8.44 -5.59 -14.26
N CYS A 117 9.02 -6.78 -14.24
CA CYS A 117 10.38 -7.02 -14.70
C CYS A 117 10.37 -7.54 -16.13
N ASP A 118 11.13 -6.90 -17.03
CA ASP A 118 11.27 -7.34 -18.41
C ASP A 118 12.27 -8.49 -18.58
N THR A 119 13.06 -8.77 -17.54
CA THR A 119 13.92 -9.95 -17.45
C THR A 119 13.29 -11.02 -16.57
N THR A 120 13.73 -12.26 -16.75
CA THR A 120 13.42 -13.36 -15.83
C THR A 120 14.50 -13.43 -14.74
N PRO A 121 14.28 -14.15 -13.63
CA PRO A 121 15.35 -14.34 -12.64
C PRO A 121 16.65 -14.91 -13.23
N ALA A 122 16.55 -15.77 -14.26
CA ALA A 122 17.71 -16.34 -14.96
C ALA A 122 18.44 -15.33 -15.87
N THR A 123 17.75 -14.28 -16.32
CA THR A 123 18.28 -13.27 -17.25
C THR A 123 18.40 -11.88 -16.63
N HIS A 124 18.31 -11.79 -15.29
CA HIS A 124 18.43 -10.53 -14.56
C HIS A 124 19.80 -9.90 -14.79
N SER A 125 19.80 -8.59 -15.04
CA SER A 125 20.98 -7.84 -15.47
C SER A 125 21.60 -7.04 -14.33
N ALA A 126 22.92 -6.87 -14.41
CA ALA A 126 23.67 -5.88 -13.64
C ALA A 126 23.29 -4.44 -14.03
N THR A 127 22.83 -4.20 -15.25
CA THR A 127 22.36 -2.90 -15.73
C THR A 127 20.92 -2.69 -15.28
N PHE A 128 20.70 -1.81 -14.30
CA PHE A 128 19.40 -1.65 -13.63
C PHE A 128 18.25 -1.25 -14.59
N ALA A 129 18.54 -0.45 -15.60
CA ALA A 129 17.55 -0.04 -16.60
C ALA A 129 17.05 -1.22 -17.46
N THR A 130 17.89 -2.22 -17.73
CA THR A 130 17.53 -3.41 -18.50
C THR A 130 16.44 -4.23 -17.80
N ASN A 131 16.47 -4.31 -16.47
CA ASN A 131 15.50 -5.09 -15.70
C ASN A 131 14.10 -4.46 -15.69
N ILE A 132 14.05 -3.12 -15.73
CA ILE A 132 12.82 -2.35 -15.80
C ILE A 132 12.21 -2.44 -17.22
N GLY A 133 13.09 -2.34 -18.23
CA GLY A 133 12.77 -2.36 -19.65
C GLY A 133 11.81 -1.25 -20.06
N THR A 134 10.71 -1.57 -20.74
CA THR A 134 9.73 -0.56 -21.19
C THR A 134 8.73 -0.14 -20.11
N ASN A 135 8.72 -0.83 -18.97
CA ASN A 135 7.77 -0.57 -17.90
C ASN A 135 8.13 0.70 -17.14
N LYS A 136 7.12 1.43 -16.67
CA LYS A 136 7.34 2.51 -15.69
C LYS A 136 7.46 1.90 -14.30
N GLN A 137 8.35 2.47 -13.50
CA GLN A 137 8.40 2.20 -12.08
C GLN A 137 7.43 3.10 -11.33
N THR A 138 6.79 2.56 -10.30
CA THR A 138 5.94 3.30 -9.38
C THR A 138 6.60 3.36 -8.02
N THR A 139 6.87 4.56 -7.51
CA THR A 139 7.29 4.73 -6.12
C THR A 139 6.14 4.37 -5.19
N VAL A 140 6.34 3.33 -4.38
CA VAL A 140 5.35 2.83 -3.41
C VAL A 140 5.71 3.20 -1.98
N PHE A 141 6.94 3.56 -1.69
CA PHE A 141 7.35 4.09 -0.38
C PHE A 141 8.48 5.09 -0.57
N LYS A 142 8.45 6.20 0.18
CA LYS A 142 9.56 7.17 0.21
C LYS A 142 9.60 7.86 1.57
N GLY A 143 10.71 7.73 2.28
CA GLY A 143 10.89 8.37 3.58
C GLY A 143 11.86 7.62 4.49
N ASN A 144 11.90 8.06 5.75
CA ASN A 144 12.66 7.37 6.80
C ASN A 144 11.88 6.16 7.31
N TYR A 145 12.53 5.02 7.37
CA TYR A 145 12.01 3.77 7.93
C TYR A 145 12.89 3.35 9.10
N LYS A 146 12.31 3.25 10.31
CA LYS A 146 12.98 2.65 11.46
C LYS A 146 12.73 1.15 11.40
N TYR A 147 13.80 0.39 11.20
CA TYR A 147 13.72 -1.06 11.34
C TYR A 147 13.48 -1.40 12.83
N PRO A 148 12.64 -2.40 13.13
CA PRO A 148 12.52 -2.93 14.48
C PRO A 148 13.83 -3.60 14.92
N ASP A 149 14.07 -3.72 16.22
CA ASP A 149 15.18 -4.52 16.70
C ASP A 149 14.99 -5.99 16.28
N MET A 150 16.01 -6.54 15.64
CA MET A 150 16.00 -7.93 15.21
C MET A 150 16.21 -8.82 16.42
N THR A 151 15.30 -9.75 16.61
CA THR A 151 15.44 -10.86 17.53
C THR A 151 15.56 -12.17 16.74
N PRO A 152 16.19 -13.20 17.31
CA PRO A 152 16.33 -14.48 16.63
C PRO A 152 14.98 -15.03 16.21
N ASN A 153 14.83 -15.34 14.92
CA ASN A 153 13.62 -15.93 14.37
C ASN A 153 13.92 -17.28 13.73
N THR A 154 13.19 -18.30 14.18
CA THR A 154 13.22 -19.67 13.63
C THR A 154 11.94 -20.04 12.90
N SER A 155 10.92 -19.16 12.92
CA SER A 155 9.63 -19.43 12.31
C SER A 155 9.58 -18.91 10.87
N PRO A 156 9.34 -19.79 9.88
CA PRO A 156 9.22 -19.37 8.48
C PRO A 156 7.99 -18.48 8.25
N THR A 157 6.99 -18.56 9.10
CA THR A 157 5.78 -17.75 9.02
C THR A 157 5.87 -16.48 9.85
N SER A 158 7.05 -15.99 10.22
CA SER A 158 7.19 -14.82 11.11
C SER A 158 7.87 -13.65 10.41
N PHE A 159 7.09 -12.79 9.77
CA PHE A 159 7.57 -11.60 9.09
C PHE A 159 7.44 -10.38 9.99
N LYS A 160 8.56 -9.80 10.41
CA LYS A 160 8.61 -8.76 11.46
C LYS A 160 8.89 -7.36 10.94
N ILE A 161 9.45 -7.26 9.74
CA ILE A 161 9.73 -5.99 9.07
C ILE A 161 8.61 -5.80 8.08
N VAL A 162 7.76 -4.80 8.27
CA VAL A 162 6.68 -4.52 7.32
C VAL A 162 6.84 -3.11 6.79
N ILE A 163 6.99 -2.98 5.47
CA ILE A 163 7.14 -1.70 4.79
C ILE A 163 5.84 -1.42 4.03
N PRO A 164 5.01 -0.49 4.53
CA PRO A 164 3.72 -0.17 3.95
C PRO A 164 3.88 0.68 2.70
N TYR A 165 2.94 0.54 1.77
CA TYR A 165 2.90 1.36 0.57
C TYR A 165 2.04 2.60 0.77
N SER A 166 2.51 3.74 0.23
CA SER A 166 1.82 5.03 0.23
C SER A 166 0.64 5.09 -0.74
N THR A 167 0.47 4.07 -1.59
CA THR A 167 -0.71 3.79 -2.43
C THR A 167 -0.69 2.31 -2.75
N PRO A 168 -1.83 1.60 -2.80
CA PRO A 168 -1.86 0.23 -3.27
C PRO A 168 -1.31 0.12 -4.69
N TRP A 169 -0.41 -0.83 -4.94
CA TRP A 169 0.18 -1.03 -6.25
C TRP A 169 -0.54 -2.16 -7.01
N PRO A 170 -1.05 -1.92 -8.23
CA PRO A 170 -1.81 -2.93 -8.97
C PRO A 170 -0.88 -3.94 -9.65
N TRP A 171 -0.78 -5.15 -9.11
CA TRP A 171 -0.18 -6.27 -9.85
C TRP A 171 -1.16 -6.77 -10.89
N THR A 172 -0.77 -6.70 -12.16
CA THR A 172 -1.61 -7.13 -13.30
C THR A 172 -1.31 -8.54 -13.77
N ASN A 173 -0.28 -9.19 -13.22
CA ASN A 173 0.23 -10.49 -13.64
C ASN A 173 0.47 -10.60 -15.17
N PRO A 174 1.32 -9.75 -15.77
CA PRO A 174 1.58 -9.83 -17.20
C PRO A 174 2.33 -11.12 -17.54
N THR A 175 1.86 -11.82 -18.57
CA THR A 175 2.49 -13.06 -19.04
C THR A 175 3.97 -12.86 -19.33
N GLY A 176 4.81 -13.75 -18.79
CA GLY A 176 6.26 -13.77 -19.02
C GLY A 176 7.04 -12.66 -18.31
N LYS A 177 6.42 -11.88 -17.42
CA LYS A 177 7.08 -10.80 -16.67
C LYS A 177 7.24 -11.17 -15.19
N GLY A 178 8.34 -10.71 -14.59
CA GLY A 178 8.59 -10.85 -13.15
C GLY A 178 7.99 -9.70 -12.34
N LEU A 179 8.07 -9.80 -11.01
CA LEU A 179 7.86 -8.67 -10.09
C LEU A 179 9.23 -8.10 -9.71
N LEU A 180 9.46 -6.82 -10.02
CA LEU A 180 10.70 -6.11 -9.71
C LEU A 180 10.51 -5.18 -8.51
N PHE A 181 11.30 -5.40 -7.48
CA PHE A 181 11.55 -4.44 -6.41
C PHE A 181 12.78 -3.63 -6.75
N GLU A 182 12.72 -2.31 -6.60
CA GLU A 182 13.91 -1.47 -6.52
C GLU A 182 13.91 -0.69 -5.21
N THR A 183 15.01 -0.74 -4.48
CA THR A 183 15.24 0.05 -3.28
C THR A 183 16.42 0.99 -3.52
N LEU A 184 16.18 2.27 -3.33
CA LEU A 184 17.17 3.33 -3.28
C LEU A 184 17.34 3.73 -1.82
N ASN A 185 18.48 3.41 -1.22
CA ASN A 185 18.80 3.78 0.14
C ASN A 185 19.76 4.98 0.14
N THR A 186 19.26 6.15 0.52
CA THR A 186 20.04 7.41 0.58
C THR A 186 20.55 7.73 1.98
N SER A 187 20.52 6.77 2.90
CA SER A 187 21.02 6.96 4.27
C SER A 187 22.49 7.33 4.28
N ALA A 188 22.92 8.07 5.31
CA ALA A 188 24.31 8.46 5.50
C ALA A 188 25.19 7.35 6.11
N ALA A 189 24.59 6.40 6.83
CA ALA A 189 25.32 5.38 7.58
C ALA A 189 24.74 3.97 7.39
N ASN A 190 25.64 2.99 7.29
CA ASN A 190 25.31 1.57 7.26
C ASN A 190 24.78 1.13 8.64
N GLY A 191 23.83 0.21 8.64
CA GLY A 191 23.44 -0.57 9.82
C GLY A 191 23.76 -2.05 9.61
N SER A 192 24.27 -2.73 10.64
CA SER A 192 24.47 -4.19 10.57
C SER A 192 23.13 -4.90 10.80
N TYR A 193 22.40 -5.18 9.72
CA TYR A 193 21.03 -5.70 9.82
C TYR A 193 20.76 -6.72 8.69
N PHE A 194 21.07 -7.98 8.96
CA PHE A 194 21.04 -9.07 7.99
C PHE A 194 19.70 -9.82 8.05
N VAL A 195 18.86 -9.61 7.05
CA VAL A 195 17.55 -10.28 6.96
C VAL A 195 17.64 -11.60 6.21
N ASP A 196 16.57 -12.39 6.30
CA ASP A 196 16.53 -13.73 5.74
C ASP A 196 16.55 -13.73 4.20
N ALA A 197 17.31 -14.66 3.61
CA ALA A 197 17.53 -14.71 2.17
C ALA A 197 17.69 -16.14 1.65
N ALA A 198 17.41 -16.29 0.35
CA ALA A 198 17.57 -17.51 -0.41
C ALA A 198 18.84 -17.42 -1.27
N ASN A 199 19.63 -18.49 -1.29
CA ASN A 199 20.73 -18.71 -2.21
C ASN A 199 20.56 -20.06 -2.92
N GLY A 200 20.67 -20.08 -4.24
CA GLY A 200 20.41 -21.23 -5.10
C GLY A 200 18.96 -21.38 -5.59
N ASP A 201 18.04 -20.45 -5.31
CA ASP A 201 16.66 -20.52 -5.79
C ASP A 201 16.50 -19.81 -7.14
N THR A 202 16.16 -20.57 -8.19
CA THR A 202 16.04 -20.08 -9.57
C THR A 202 14.88 -19.13 -9.82
N ASN A 203 14.02 -18.89 -8.84
CA ASN A 203 12.87 -17.98 -8.97
C ASN A 203 13.13 -16.58 -8.43
N VAL A 204 14.35 -16.31 -7.96
CA VAL A 204 14.76 -14.99 -7.50
C VAL A 204 16.16 -14.64 -7.96
N SER A 205 16.36 -13.36 -8.27
CA SER A 205 17.67 -12.80 -8.57
C SER A 205 17.73 -11.37 -8.08
N ARG A 206 18.94 -10.84 -7.97
CA ARG A 206 19.14 -9.46 -7.53
C ARG A 206 20.30 -8.79 -8.24
N SER A 207 20.31 -7.48 -8.22
CA SER A 207 21.48 -6.67 -8.54
C SER A 207 21.64 -5.53 -7.55
N TRP A 208 22.87 -5.10 -7.29
CA TRP A 208 23.15 -4.03 -6.33
C TRP A 208 24.39 -3.22 -6.69
N ALA A 209 24.41 -1.96 -6.27
CA ALA A 209 25.54 -1.05 -6.46
C ALA A 209 25.63 -0.03 -5.33
N VAL A 210 26.84 0.49 -5.10
CA VAL A 210 27.03 1.71 -4.31
C VAL A 210 26.66 2.90 -5.18
N GLY A 211 25.91 3.85 -4.62
CA GLY A 211 25.33 5.00 -5.32
C GLY A 211 23.90 4.72 -5.79
N VAL A 212 22.95 5.54 -5.34
CA VAL A 212 21.53 5.42 -5.74
C VAL A 212 21.27 5.76 -7.22
N THR A 213 22.19 6.46 -7.88
CA THR A 213 22.11 6.84 -9.30
C THR A 213 22.91 5.93 -10.22
N THR A 214 23.65 4.96 -9.67
CA THR A 214 24.53 4.10 -10.45
C THR A 214 23.73 3.27 -11.46
N ALA A 215 24.19 3.23 -12.71
CA ALA A 215 23.49 2.55 -13.81
C ALA A 215 23.72 1.02 -13.83
N THR A 216 24.89 0.58 -13.37
CA THR A 216 25.33 -0.82 -13.41
C THR A 216 25.86 -1.25 -12.04
N GLY A 217 25.56 -2.48 -11.63
CA GLY A 217 26.00 -3.03 -10.36
C GLY A 217 26.64 -4.41 -10.47
N THR A 218 26.65 -5.12 -9.34
CA THR A 218 26.90 -6.57 -9.30
C THR A 218 25.57 -7.30 -9.43
N VAL A 219 25.56 -8.45 -10.10
CA VAL A 219 24.39 -9.33 -10.20
C VAL A 219 24.60 -10.60 -9.38
N GLY A 220 23.56 -11.03 -8.68
CA GLY A 220 23.49 -12.32 -8.02
C GLY A 220 22.29 -13.09 -8.58
N LEU A 221 22.57 -14.01 -9.50
CA LEU A 221 21.55 -14.95 -9.99
C LEU A 221 21.26 -15.98 -8.90
N ASN A 222 20.01 -16.44 -8.85
CA ASN A 222 19.52 -17.41 -7.87
C ASN A 222 19.69 -16.97 -6.40
N PHE A 223 19.74 -15.66 -6.16
CA PHE A 223 19.93 -15.09 -4.83
C PHE A 223 18.97 -13.92 -4.63
N GLY A 224 18.22 -13.92 -3.52
CA GLY A 224 17.46 -12.74 -3.09
C GLY A 224 16.92 -12.82 -1.68
N LEU A 225 16.35 -11.70 -1.24
CA LEU A 225 15.55 -11.60 -0.02
C LEU A 225 14.33 -12.51 -0.11
N ILE A 226 13.95 -13.10 1.02
CA ILE A 226 12.65 -13.76 1.17
C ILE A 226 11.63 -12.70 1.58
N THR A 227 10.62 -12.50 0.74
CA THR A 227 9.68 -11.38 0.83
C THR A 227 8.26 -11.91 0.93
N ALA A 228 7.48 -11.44 1.89
CA ALA A 228 6.03 -11.64 1.90
C ALA A 228 5.33 -10.42 1.28
N ILE A 229 4.33 -10.67 0.43
CA ILE A 229 3.47 -9.63 -0.16
C ILE A 229 2.11 -9.70 0.51
N LEU A 230 1.60 -8.54 0.92
CA LEU A 230 0.29 -8.42 1.57
C LEU A 230 -0.68 -7.73 0.60
N ASP A 231 -1.75 -8.44 0.26
CA ASP A 231 -2.86 -7.97 -0.57
C ASP A 231 -3.99 -7.32 0.24
N LYS A 232 -3.75 -7.14 1.55
CA LYS A 232 -4.61 -6.42 2.47
C LYS A 232 -3.82 -5.32 3.16
N PRO A 233 -4.48 -4.21 3.53
CA PRO A 233 -3.86 -3.18 4.37
C PRO A 233 -3.29 -3.77 5.66
N VAL A 234 -2.10 -3.32 6.05
CA VAL A 234 -1.44 -3.77 7.28
C VAL A 234 -2.01 -3.04 8.50
N PRO A 235 -2.55 -3.74 9.51
CA PRO A 235 -2.85 -3.14 10.80
C PRO A 235 -1.54 -2.91 11.60
N PRO A 236 -1.35 -1.78 12.31
CA PRO A 236 -2.20 -0.61 12.42
C PRO A 236 -1.54 0.59 11.71
N PHE A 237 -1.72 0.73 10.41
CA PHE A 237 -1.59 2.01 9.67
C PHE A 237 -0.28 2.78 9.86
N ALA A 238 0.66 2.64 8.94
CA ALA A 238 1.57 3.77 8.71
C ALA A 238 0.81 4.89 8.00
N GLY A 239 0.40 5.89 8.78
CA GLY A 239 0.52 7.29 8.38
C GLY A 239 -0.34 7.77 7.20
N TYR A 240 -1.58 7.32 7.04
CA TYR A 240 -2.61 8.27 6.62
C TYR A 240 -3.22 8.84 7.89
N ASN A 241 -3.58 10.13 7.88
CA ASN A 241 -4.34 10.76 8.96
C ASN A 241 -5.60 9.93 9.25
N LEU A 242 -5.50 9.03 10.23
CA LEU A 242 -6.61 8.36 10.87
C LEU A 242 -7.24 9.36 11.82
N PHE A 243 -8.19 10.12 11.32
CA PHE A 243 -9.23 10.60 12.22
C PHE A 243 -10.06 9.40 12.66
N GLY A 244 -9.88 8.96 13.91
CA GLY A 244 -10.71 7.94 14.56
C GLY A 244 -10.02 6.60 14.83
N THR A 245 -8.83 6.60 15.45
CA THR A 245 -8.25 5.37 16.03
C THR A 245 -9.25 4.70 16.96
N GLY A 246 -9.74 3.52 16.55
CA GLY A 246 -10.30 2.47 17.40
C GLY A 246 -11.28 2.92 18.47
N CYS A 247 -12.51 3.24 18.07
CA CYS A 247 -13.63 3.41 18.98
C CYS A 247 -13.91 2.12 19.77
N ALA A 248 -14.40 2.24 21.02
CA ALA A 248 -14.78 1.08 21.82
C ALA A 248 -15.90 0.30 21.10
N GLY A 249 -15.71 -1.02 20.95
CA GLY A 249 -16.64 -1.92 20.27
C GLY A 249 -16.29 -2.31 18.83
N THR A 250 -15.28 -1.68 18.19
CA THR A 250 -14.88 -1.99 16.79
C THR A 250 -13.67 -2.92 16.67
N GLY A 251 -13.19 -3.49 17.78
CA GLY A 251 -12.03 -4.38 17.80
C GLY A 251 -10.71 -3.71 17.37
N GLY A 252 -10.60 -2.38 17.50
CA GLY A 252 -9.39 -1.63 17.13
C GLY A 252 -9.23 -1.36 15.63
N SER A 253 -10.23 -1.68 14.81
CA SER A 253 -10.23 -1.37 13.39
C SER A 253 -10.27 0.15 13.16
N PRO A 254 -9.55 0.66 12.14
CA PRO A 254 -9.66 2.06 11.75
C PRO A 254 -11.11 2.32 11.32
N ILE A 255 -11.66 3.47 11.68
CA ILE A 255 -13.01 3.82 11.22
C ILE A 255 -13.01 5.19 10.58
N VAL A 256 -13.92 5.37 9.62
CA VAL A 256 -14.34 6.69 9.18
C VAL A 256 -15.68 6.95 9.84
N ILE A 257 -15.70 7.91 10.77
CA ILE A 257 -16.94 8.38 11.36
C ILE A 257 -17.61 9.35 10.39
N LEU A 258 -18.83 9.01 10.00
CA LEU A 258 -19.67 9.81 9.10
C LEU A 258 -21.00 10.18 9.78
N PRO A 259 -21.47 11.43 9.63
CA PRO A 259 -20.74 12.56 9.05
C PRO A 259 -19.52 12.96 9.91
N ALA A 260 -18.56 13.67 9.32
CA ALA A 260 -17.31 14.02 10.02
C ALA A 260 -17.54 14.85 11.31
N SER A 261 -18.60 15.66 11.35
CA SER A 261 -19.01 16.41 12.54
C SER A 261 -19.38 15.53 13.73
N SER A 262 -19.79 14.28 13.50
CA SER A 262 -20.13 13.34 14.55
C SER A 262 -18.91 12.73 15.24
N ARG A 263 -17.67 13.01 14.80
CA ARG A 263 -16.46 12.48 15.46
C ARG A 263 -16.35 12.82 16.94
N THR A 264 -16.83 14.00 17.32
CA THR A 264 -16.74 14.54 18.68
C THR A 264 -18.11 14.74 19.34
N ALA A 265 -19.20 14.40 18.65
CA ALA A 265 -20.56 14.62 19.13
C ALA A 265 -21.48 13.44 18.76
N MET A 266 -22.45 13.17 19.63
CA MET A 266 -23.55 12.24 19.31
C MET A 266 -24.49 12.86 18.27
N GLY A 267 -25.17 12.01 17.51
CA GLY A 267 -26.29 12.47 16.68
C GLY A 267 -27.39 13.09 17.55
N ASN A 268 -28.12 14.05 17.01
CA ASN A 268 -29.21 14.75 17.70
C ASN A 268 -30.59 14.10 17.46
N SER A 269 -30.64 12.97 16.75
CA SER A 269 -31.87 12.27 16.41
C SER A 269 -31.63 10.77 16.30
N ASN A 270 -32.71 9.99 16.38
CA ASN A 270 -32.70 8.54 16.20
C ASN A 270 -33.15 8.20 14.78
N ASN A 271 -32.47 7.26 14.13
CA ASN A 271 -32.87 6.72 12.84
C ASN A 271 -32.96 5.20 12.93
N ILE A 272 -34.12 4.66 12.58
CA ILE A 272 -34.40 3.22 12.60
C ILE A 272 -34.54 2.63 11.18
N PHE A 273 -34.48 3.48 10.15
CA PHE A 273 -34.57 3.07 8.76
C PHE A 273 -33.30 2.34 8.32
N GLY A 274 -33.48 1.27 7.54
CA GLY A 274 -32.38 0.44 7.04
C GLY A 274 -31.85 -0.62 8.01
N THR A 275 -32.26 -0.60 9.28
CA THR A 275 -31.81 -1.57 10.31
C THR A 275 -32.96 -2.27 11.04
N ALA A 276 -34.04 -1.57 11.39
CA ALA A 276 -35.07 -2.12 12.28
C ALA A 276 -36.35 -2.61 11.57
N TYR A 277 -36.84 -1.86 10.59
CA TYR A 277 -38.10 -2.17 9.90
C TYR A 277 -37.95 -3.25 8.82
N HIS A 278 -39.03 -3.98 8.57
CA HIS A 278 -39.08 -5.02 7.54
C HIS A 278 -39.27 -4.42 6.14
N ASN A 279 -38.77 -5.13 5.12
CA ASN A 279 -39.00 -4.81 3.69
C ASN A 279 -38.67 -3.37 3.29
N GLN A 280 -37.55 -2.84 3.79
CA GLN A 280 -37.11 -1.49 3.48
C GLN A 280 -35.95 -1.46 2.50
N ARG A 281 -35.93 -0.38 1.71
CA ARG A 281 -34.73 0.11 1.03
C ARG A 281 -34.40 1.47 1.63
N TYR A 282 -33.15 1.63 2.03
CA TYR A 282 -32.64 2.85 2.66
C TYR A 282 -31.35 3.27 1.97
N HIS A 283 -31.21 4.56 1.62
CA HIS A 283 -29.98 5.14 1.12
C HIS A 283 -29.50 6.22 2.08
N GLN A 284 -28.20 6.27 2.28
CA GLN A 284 -27.53 7.35 2.99
C GLN A 284 -26.37 7.81 2.12
N LEU A 285 -26.32 9.11 1.85
CA LEU A 285 -25.26 9.75 1.08
C LEU A 285 -24.43 10.60 2.05
N PHE A 286 -23.11 10.56 1.88
CA PHE A 286 -22.16 11.41 2.59
C PHE A 286 -21.33 12.14 1.56
N THR A 287 -20.78 13.32 1.89
CA THR A 287 -19.91 13.97 0.91
C THR A 287 -18.59 13.23 0.81
N GLY A 288 -18.00 13.12 -0.39
CA GLY A 288 -16.71 12.45 -0.54
C GLY A 288 -15.60 13.09 0.30
N SER A 289 -15.71 14.39 0.59
CA SER A 289 -14.82 15.11 1.53
C SER A 289 -14.91 14.61 2.97
N GLN A 290 -16.08 14.14 3.43
CA GLN A 290 -16.24 13.54 4.75
C GLN A 290 -15.65 12.12 4.81
N VAL A 291 -15.78 11.36 3.72
CA VAL A 291 -15.19 10.03 3.57
C VAL A 291 -13.66 10.11 3.50
N GLY A 292 -13.15 11.14 2.81
CA GLY A 292 -11.73 11.44 2.67
C GLY A 292 -11.09 10.76 1.44
N PRO A 293 -9.74 10.68 1.39
CA PRO A 293 -9.02 10.08 0.28
C PRO A 293 -9.33 8.58 0.10
N ALA A 294 -8.81 8.02 -0.99
CA ALA A 294 -9.01 6.62 -1.38
C ALA A 294 -8.67 5.63 -0.24
N ARG A 295 -9.53 4.63 -0.03
CA ARG A 295 -9.42 3.63 1.05
C ARG A 295 -10.26 2.39 0.80
N GLY A 296 -9.97 1.31 1.53
CA GLY A 296 -10.79 0.10 1.59
C GLY A 296 -11.65 0.07 2.85
N PHE A 297 -12.87 -0.43 2.73
CA PHE A 297 -13.79 -0.68 3.82
C PHE A 297 -14.16 -2.17 3.87
N SER A 298 -14.23 -2.74 5.07
CA SER A 298 -14.48 -4.17 5.31
C SER A 298 -15.60 -4.44 6.33
N SER A 299 -16.20 -3.38 6.87
CA SER A 299 -17.31 -3.43 7.83
C SER A 299 -17.90 -2.04 7.99
N HIS A 300 -19.09 -1.95 8.56
CA HIS A 300 -19.59 -0.71 9.15
C HIS A 300 -20.17 -0.98 10.53
N ALA A 301 -20.35 0.08 11.31
CA ALA A 301 -20.97 0.01 12.61
C ALA A 301 -21.88 1.21 12.86
N PHE A 302 -22.92 1.02 13.65
CA PHE A 302 -23.76 2.11 14.14
C PHE A 302 -23.50 2.38 15.61
N ARG A 303 -23.68 3.65 15.99
CA ARG A 303 -23.69 4.06 17.39
C ARG A 303 -25.04 3.72 18.03
N PRO A 304 -25.05 3.25 19.28
CA PRO A 304 -26.28 3.24 20.03
C PRO A 304 -26.72 4.68 20.32
N GLY A 305 -28.03 4.95 20.23
CA GLY A 305 -28.60 6.21 20.70
C GLY A 305 -28.69 6.26 22.23
N THR A 306 -29.58 7.09 22.74
CA THR A 306 -29.89 7.19 24.18
C THR A 306 -30.94 6.17 24.64
N ARG A 307 -31.48 5.37 23.71
CA ARG A 307 -32.53 4.38 23.99
C ARG A 307 -31.96 2.99 24.20
N SER A 308 -32.68 2.21 25.01
CA SER A 308 -32.48 0.78 25.15
C SER A 308 -33.56 0.07 24.35
N ASP A 309 -33.18 -0.72 23.35
CA ASP A 309 -34.11 -1.50 22.54
C ASP A 309 -33.51 -2.89 22.26
N ALA A 310 -34.35 -3.91 22.09
CA ALA A 310 -33.91 -5.26 21.76
C ALA A 310 -33.34 -5.32 20.33
N GLY A 311 -32.22 -6.03 20.16
CA GLY A 311 -31.55 -6.17 18.88
C GLY A 311 -32.33 -7.11 17.94
N PRO A 312 -32.78 -6.65 16.76
CA PRO A 312 -33.51 -7.53 15.86
C PRO A 312 -32.57 -8.47 15.09
N THR A 313 -33.10 -9.64 14.70
CA THR A 313 -32.51 -10.46 13.64
C THR A 313 -33.14 -10.08 12.30
N ARG A 314 -32.31 -9.81 11.28
CA ARG A 314 -32.75 -9.33 9.98
C ARG A 314 -31.96 -9.99 8.85
N THR A 315 -32.63 -10.24 7.73
CA THR A 315 -31.96 -10.53 6.46
C THR A 315 -31.67 -9.21 5.77
N LEU A 316 -30.39 -8.93 5.56
CA LEU A 316 -29.90 -7.66 5.02
C LEU A 316 -29.15 -7.90 3.72
N LYS A 317 -29.24 -6.92 2.83
CA LYS A 317 -28.33 -6.77 1.70
C LYS A 317 -27.77 -5.35 1.74
N ILE A 318 -26.46 -5.24 1.91
CA ILE A 318 -25.76 -3.95 2.00
C ILE A 318 -24.98 -3.75 0.72
N LEU A 319 -25.23 -2.61 0.09
CA LEU A 319 -24.69 -2.21 -1.19
C LEU A 319 -23.92 -0.90 -1.02
N MET A 320 -22.69 -0.86 -1.50
CA MET A 320 -21.86 0.34 -1.48
C MET A 320 -21.60 0.79 -2.92
N SER A 321 -21.71 2.09 -3.17
CA SER A 321 -21.35 2.70 -4.45
C SER A 321 -20.94 4.14 -4.22
N ARG A 322 -20.31 4.73 -5.23
CA ARG A 322 -20.17 6.18 -5.35
C ARG A 322 -21.48 6.76 -5.85
N SER A 323 -21.69 8.04 -5.63
CA SER A 323 -22.81 8.80 -6.16
C SER A 323 -22.34 10.17 -6.68
N GLN A 324 -22.81 10.57 -7.85
CA GLN A 324 -22.64 11.95 -8.33
C GLN A 324 -23.80 12.85 -7.88
N THR A 325 -24.80 12.31 -7.17
CA THR A 325 -25.86 13.10 -6.56
C THR A 325 -25.32 13.81 -5.33
N ALA A 326 -25.35 15.14 -5.34
CA ALA A 326 -25.00 15.92 -4.15
C ALA A 326 -25.92 15.55 -2.98
N VAL A 327 -25.38 15.52 -1.75
CA VAL A 327 -26.15 15.16 -0.55
C VAL A 327 -27.47 15.96 -0.40
N PRO A 328 -27.52 17.28 -0.63
CA PRO A 328 -28.78 18.05 -0.56
C PRO A 328 -29.79 17.73 -1.65
N SER A 329 -29.39 16.99 -2.70
CA SER A 329 -30.18 16.65 -3.88
C SER A 329 -30.60 15.18 -3.92
N ILE A 330 -30.49 14.45 -2.80
CA ILE A 330 -30.97 13.07 -2.71
C ILE A 330 -32.45 13.00 -3.09
N SER A 331 -32.79 12.08 -3.98
CA SER A 331 -34.13 11.88 -4.53
C SER A 331 -34.82 10.67 -3.88
N THR A 332 -36.15 10.62 -3.98
CA THR A 332 -36.94 9.40 -3.69
C THR A 332 -36.71 8.29 -4.71
N THR A 333 -36.09 8.60 -5.87
CA THR A 333 -35.73 7.61 -6.87
C THR A 333 -34.33 7.05 -6.58
N PHE A 334 -34.27 5.85 -6.00
CA PHE A 334 -33.02 5.23 -5.58
C PHE A 334 -31.99 5.08 -6.71
N THR A 335 -32.45 4.78 -7.94
CA THR A 335 -31.56 4.67 -9.10
C THR A 335 -30.87 6.00 -9.41
N THR A 336 -31.59 7.12 -9.30
CA THR A 336 -31.02 8.46 -9.48
C THR A 336 -29.91 8.74 -8.47
N ASN A 337 -30.09 8.33 -7.21
CA ASN A 337 -29.08 8.49 -6.16
C ASN A 337 -27.82 7.66 -6.39
N ILE A 338 -27.90 6.59 -7.18
CA ILE A 338 -26.74 5.75 -7.54
C ILE A 338 -26.10 6.28 -8.83
N GLY A 339 -26.90 6.84 -9.73
CA GLY A 339 -26.46 7.26 -11.05
C GLY A 339 -26.09 6.04 -11.91
N THR A 340 -25.00 6.16 -12.66
CA THR A 340 -24.45 5.09 -13.50
C THR A 340 -23.46 4.19 -12.76
N ASN A 341 -23.26 4.41 -11.45
CA ASN A 341 -22.26 3.66 -10.68
C ASN A 341 -22.72 2.23 -10.41
N VAL A 342 -21.77 1.30 -10.49
CA VAL A 342 -22.00 -0.10 -10.09
C VAL A 342 -22.01 -0.19 -8.58
N GLN A 343 -23.00 -0.89 -8.04
CA GLN A 343 -23.06 -1.20 -6.61
C GLN A 343 -22.27 -2.47 -6.30
N THR A 344 -21.45 -2.40 -5.26
CA THR A 344 -20.76 -3.55 -4.68
C THR A 344 -21.61 -4.11 -3.56
N THR A 345 -22.00 -5.39 -3.66
CA THR A 345 -22.64 -6.08 -2.53
C THR A 345 -21.56 -6.42 -1.51
N VAL A 346 -21.56 -5.72 -0.37
CA VAL A 346 -20.59 -5.94 0.71
C VAL A 346 -21.11 -6.90 1.77
N PHE A 347 -22.43 -7.07 1.87
CA PHE A 347 -23.05 -8.07 2.74
C PHE A 347 -24.37 -8.54 2.13
N SER A 348 -24.64 -9.83 2.25
CA SER A 348 -25.94 -10.43 1.91
C SER A 348 -26.16 -11.64 2.80
N GLY A 349 -27.09 -11.55 3.74
CA GLY A 349 -27.35 -12.64 4.68
C GLY A 349 -28.17 -12.21 5.89
N THR A 350 -28.30 -13.13 6.85
CA THR A 350 -28.95 -12.85 8.13
C THR A 350 -27.96 -12.30 9.15
N HIS A 351 -28.34 -11.24 9.85
CA HIS A 351 -27.56 -10.60 10.90
C HIS A 351 -28.44 -10.35 12.12
N THR A 352 -27.93 -10.71 13.30
CA THR A 352 -28.54 -10.42 14.59
C THR A 352 -27.81 -9.25 15.21
N TYR A 353 -28.50 -8.12 15.32
CA TYR A 353 -27.98 -6.97 16.05
C TYR A 353 -27.96 -7.27 17.55
N PRO A 354 -26.95 -6.82 18.31
CA PRO A 354 -27.00 -6.89 19.76
C PRO A 354 -28.07 -5.93 20.31
N ASN A 355 -28.50 -6.15 21.54
CA ASN A 355 -29.37 -5.20 22.25
C ASN A 355 -28.69 -3.82 22.30
N MET A 356 -29.45 -2.78 21.98
CA MET A 356 -28.94 -1.41 22.09
C MET A 356 -28.79 -1.06 23.55
N VAL A 357 -27.56 -0.77 23.96
CA VAL A 357 -27.24 -0.23 25.27
C VAL A 357 -26.98 1.27 25.10
N PRO A 358 -27.75 2.14 25.78
CA PRO A 358 -27.59 3.59 25.67
C PRO A 358 -26.14 4.04 25.79
N SER A 359 -25.75 5.02 24.99
CA SER A 359 -24.44 5.66 25.11
C SER A 359 -24.53 7.17 24.89
N THR A 360 -23.69 7.89 25.62
CA THR A 360 -23.39 9.31 25.38
C THR A 360 -22.00 9.51 24.77
N ASN A 361 -21.24 8.42 24.57
CA ASN A 361 -19.88 8.47 24.07
C ASN A 361 -19.87 8.50 22.52
N PRO A 362 -19.44 9.61 21.88
CA PRO A 362 -19.36 9.69 20.42
C PRO A 362 -18.34 8.71 19.81
N ALA A 363 -17.47 8.13 20.63
CA ALA A 363 -16.50 7.12 20.23
C ALA A 363 -16.97 5.68 20.51
N GLU A 364 -18.26 5.43 20.75
CA GLU A 364 -18.77 4.08 20.98
C GLU A 364 -19.65 3.59 19.84
N PHE A 365 -19.29 2.44 19.26
CA PHE A 365 -20.01 1.81 18.15
C PHE A 365 -20.23 0.33 18.48
N LYS A 366 -21.49 -0.08 18.61
CA LYS A 366 -21.86 -1.42 19.12
C LYS A 366 -22.56 -2.30 18.08
N LEU A 367 -23.15 -1.69 17.07
CA LEU A 367 -23.96 -2.39 16.08
C LEU A 367 -23.13 -2.66 14.82
N VAL A 368 -22.16 -3.57 14.92
CA VAL A 368 -21.20 -3.87 13.85
C VAL A 368 -21.77 -4.90 12.89
N VAL A 369 -21.78 -4.56 11.59
CA VAL A 369 -22.11 -5.52 10.53
C VAL A 369 -20.83 -5.92 9.79
N PRO A 370 -20.36 -7.18 9.92
CA PRO A 370 -19.21 -7.65 9.18
C PRO A 370 -19.56 -7.77 7.70
N TRP A 371 -18.65 -7.40 6.81
CA TRP A 371 -18.87 -7.54 5.38
C TRP A 371 -18.27 -8.85 4.86
N THR A 372 -18.94 -9.43 3.87
CA THR A 372 -18.45 -10.59 3.10
C THR A 372 -17.55 -10.18 1.94
N ALA A 373 -17.55 -8.89 1.56
CA ALA A 373 -16.67 -8.33 0.55
C ALA A 373 -16.21 -6.92 0.94
N ASN A 374 -15.01 -6.56 0.50
CA ASN A 374 -14.48 -5.21 0.70
C ASN A 374 -15.06 -4.24 -0.33
N TYR A 375 -15.27 -2.99 0.07
CA TYR A 375 -15.55 -1.88 -0.84
C TYR A 375 -14.34 -0.97 -0.94
N VAL A 376 -13.91 -0.68 -2.17
CA VAL A 376 -12.82 0.25 -2.44
C VAL A 376 -13.41 1.61 -2.80
N TRP A 377 -13.18 2.59 -1.94
CA TRP A 377 -13.46 3.99 -2.21
C TRP A 377 -12.27 4.60 -2.93
N ALA A 378 -12.47 5.03 -4.18
CA ALA A 378 -11.50 5.75 -4.98
C ALA A 378 -12.21 6.95 -5.65
N PRO A 379 -12.38 8.06 -4.92
CA PRO A 379 -13.23 9.15 -5.37
C PRO A 379 -12.60 9.95 -6.51
N ALA A 380 -13.43 10.30 -7.49
CA ALA A 380 -13.19 11.42 -8.38
C ALA A 380 -13.74 12.72 -7.76
N ALA A 381 -13.38 13.87 -8.34
CA ALA A 381 -13.98 15.14 -7.94
C ALA A 381 -15.50 15.10 -8.12
N GLY A 382 -16.24 15.42 -7.05
CA GLY A 382 -17.71 15.40 -7.05
C GLY A 382 -18.36 14.09 -6.61
N ASP A 383 -17.59 13.02 -6.37
CA ASP A 383 -18.13 11.77 -5.82
C ASP A 383 -18.56 11.94 -4.35
N ASN A 384 -19.69 11.30 -4.02
CA ASN A 384 -20.30 11.18 -2.69
C ASN A 384 -20.36 9.71 -2.27
#